data_AF-A0A7V7JM28-F1
#
_entry.id   AF-A0A7V7JM28-F1
#
_cell.length_a   1.000
_cell.length_b   1.000
_cell.length_c   1.000
_cell.angle_alpha   90.00
_cell.angle_beta   90.00
_cell.angle_gamma   90.00
#
_symmetry.space_group_name_H-M   'P 1'
#
loop_
_entity.id
_entity.type
_entity.pdbx_description
1 polymer ?
#
loop_
_entity_poly.entity_id
_entity_poly.type
_entity_poly.pdbx_seq_one_letter_code
_entity_poly.pdbx_strand_id
1 'polypeptide(L)'
;LKAEWHQDAAAAEGLKPILQRLCARYLSELREGGGRAIDPVAHFHLTNGARMERLNWLADRSSKGLSQSAGMMINYLYKLSEIETNHEAYSGQGRIAMSAAIKSLLKE
;
A
#
# COMPACT_ATOMS: atom_id res chain seq x y z
N LEU A 1 4.77 -14.98 -9.60
CA LEU A 1 6.14 -15.42 -9.25
C LEU A 1 6.09 -16.92 -8.97
N LYS A 2 6.68 -17.78 -9.81
CA LYS A 2 6.46 -19.25 -9.81
C LYS A 2 7.55 -20.08 -9.12
N ALA A 3 8.58 -19.44 -8.58
CA ALA A 3 9.61 -20.06 -7.75
C ALA A 3 9.44 -19.61 -6.29
N GLU A 4 9.96 -20.36 -5.32
CA GLU A 4 10.08 -19.98 -3.89
C GLU A 4 11.07 -18.81 -3.68
N TRP A 5 10.94 -17.75 -4.49
CA TRP A 5 11.82 -16.58 -4.56
C TRP A 5 11.96 -15.88 -3.21
N HIS A 6 10.94 -15.97 -2.36
CA HIS A 6 10.89 -15.37 -1.03
C HIS A 6 11.66 -16.20 0.02
N GLN A 7 12.15 -17.40 -0.35
CA GLN A 7 13.06 -18.22 0.46
C GLN A 7 14.53 -18.03 0.03
N ASP A 8 14.77 -17.63 -1.22
CA ASP A 8 16.09 -17.22 -1.69
C ASP A 8 16.37 -15.76 -1.26
N ALA A 9 17.31 -15.58 -0.33
CA ALA A 9 17.64 -14.28 0.22
C ALA A 9 18.15 -13.29 -0.86
N ALA A 10 18.93 -13.76 -1.83
CA ALA A 10 19.46 -12.89 -2.88
C ALA A 10 18.35 -12.43 -3.83
N ALA A 11 17.47 -13.36 -4.22
CA ALA A 11 16.31 -13.04 -5.05
C ALA A 11 15.33 -12.09 -4.31
N ALA A 12 15.04 -12.36 -3.04
CA ALA A 12 14.14 -11.55 -2.23
C ALA A 12 14.67 -10.12 -2.05
N GLU A 13 15.95 -9.94 -1.72
CA GLU A 13 16.53 -8.60 -1.57
C GLU A 13 16.58 -7.83 -2.91
N GLY A 14 16.87 -8.50 -4.02
CA GLY A 14 16.82 -7.88 -5.35
C GLY A 14 15.41 -7.43 -5.75
N LEU A 15 14.37 -8.20 -5.41
CA LEU A 15 12.98 -7.89 -5.75
C LEU A 15 12.32 -6.87 -4.81
N LYS A 16 12.77 -6.78 -3.56
CA LYS A 16 12.18 -5.92 -2.53
C LYS A 16 11.94 -4.48 -2.96
N PRO A 17 12.94 -3.70 -3.45
CA PRO A 17 12.71 -2.31 -3.82
C PRO A 17 11.75 -2.18 -5.02
N ILE A 18 11.79 -3.12 -5.96
CA ILE A 18 10.93 -3.15 -7.14
C ILE A 18 9.48 -3.38 -6.73
N LEU A 19 9.23 -4.44 -5.93
CA LEU A 19 7.88 -4.80 -5.50
C LEU A 19 7.28 -3.77 -4.54
N GLN A 20 8.07 -3.19 -3.63
CA GLN A 20 7.58 -2.13 -2.74
C GLN A 20 7.18 -0.87 -3.51
N ARG A 21 7.93 -0.48 -4.54
CA ARG A 21 7.56 0.64 -5.43
C ARG A 21 6.29 0.34 -6.21
N LEU A 22 6.18 -0.84 -6.80
CA LEU A 22 4.98 -1.26 -7.53
C LEU A 22 3.75 -1.32 -6.61
N CYS A 23 3.91 -1.82 -5.39
CA CYS A 23 2.84 -1.85 -4.39
C CYS A 23 2.40 -0.44 -3.97
N ALA A 24 3.34 0.47 -3.72
CA ALA A 24 3.03 1.86 -3.38
C ALA A 24 2.22 2.52 -4.50
N ARG A 25 2.60 2.33 -5.77
CA ARG A 25 1.85 2.83 -6.93
C ARG A 25 0.48 2.17 -7.07
N TYR A 26 0.40 0.85 -6.93
CA TYR A 26 -0.87 0.11 -6.95
C TYR A 26 -1.89 0.66 -5.94
N LEU A 27 -1.45 0.91 -4.70
CA LEU A 27 -2.33 1.41 -3.64
C LEU A 27 -2.65 2.91 -3.78
N SER A 28 -1.75 3.72 -4.35
CA SER A 28 -1.86 5.19 -4.29
C SER A 28 -2.18 5.88 -5.62
N GLU A 29 -1.84 5.29 -6.76
CA GLU A 29 -1.99 5.91 -8.09
C GLU A 29 -3.05 5.22 -8.95
N LEU A 30 -3.23 3.91 -8.81
CA LEU A 30 -4.27 3.21 -9.56
C LEU A 30 -5.66 3.50 -8.98
N ARG A 31 -6.57 3.90 -9.88
CA ARG A 31 -7.92 4.36 -9.54
C ARG A 31 -8.99 3.77 -10.45
N GLU A 32 -10.15 3.52 -9.86
CA GLU A 32 -11.42 3.27 -10.55
C GLU A 32 -12.25 4.55 -10.64
N GLY A 33 -13.36 4.50 -11.38
CA GLY A 33 -14.26 5.64 -11.59
C GLY A 33 -14.57 6.42 -10.30
N GLY A 34 -14.58 7.76 -10.40
CA GLY A 34 -14.78 8.64 -9.25
C GLY A 34 -13.57 8.79 -8.32
N GLY A 35 -12.38 8.33 -8.71
CA GLY A 35 -11.14 8.57 -7.96
C GLY A 35 -10.91 7.60 -6.79
N ARG A 36 -11.63 6.47 -6.77
CA ARG A 36 -11.54 5.42 -5.74
C ARG A 36 -10.30 4.55 -5.94
N ALA A 37 -9.58 4.26 -4.85
CA ALA A 37 -8.52 3.26 -4.84
C ALA A 37 -9.06 1.88 -5.26
N ILE A 38 -8.33 1.21 -6.16
CA ILE A 38 -8.76 -0.09 -6.71
C ILE A 38 -8.68 -1.22 -5.69
N ASP A 39 -7.78 -1.12 -4.72
CA ASP A 39 -7.70 -2.08 -3.63
C ASP A 39 -8.86 -1.83 -2.66
N PRO A 40 -9.74 -2.82 -2.43
CA PRO A 40 -10.93 -2.62 -1.61
C PRO A 40 -10.60 -2.34 -0.13
N VAL A 41 -9.48 -2.87 0.37
CA VAL A 41 -9.04 -2.66 1.77
C VAL A 41 -8.46 -1.26 1.92
N ALA A 42 -7.67 -0.79 0.94
CA ALA A 42 -7.20 0.58 0.86
C ALA A 42 -8.38 1.54 0.82
N HIS A 43 -9.32 1.31 -0.09
CA HIS A 43 -10.51 2.13 -0.18
C HIS A 43 -11.25 2.21 1.16
N PHE A 44 -11.46 1.08 1.84
CA PHE A 44 -12.11 1.05 3.15
C PHE A 44 -11.38 1.93 4.17
N HIS A 45 -10.06 1.80 4.31
CA HIS A 45 -9.31 2.58 5.30
C HIS A 45 -9.25 4.07 4.95
N LEU A 46 -9.07 4.41 3.68
CA LEU A 46 -8.97 5.78 3.18
C LEU A 46 -10.31 6.52 3.29
N THR A 47 -11.43 5.86 2.96
CA THR A 47 -12.77 6.38 3.20
C THR A 47 -13.04 6.62 4.69
N ASN A 48 -12.35 5.92 5.59
CA ASN A 48 -12.47 6.17 7.03
C ASN A 48 -11.43 7.18 7.56
N GLY A 49 -10.70 7.89 6.70
CA GLY A 49 -9.76 8.95 7.08
C GLY A 49 -8.38 8.45 7.53
N ALA A 50 -8.03 7.19 7.25
CA ALA A 50 -6.70 6.68 7.55
C ALA A 50 -5.63 7.24 6.59
N ARG A 51 -4.39 7.29 7.07
CA ARG A 51 -3.19 7.57 6.27
C ARG A 51 -2.49 6.27 5.89
N MET A 52 -1.99 6.16 4.66
CA MET A 52 -1.03 5.11 4.29
C MET A 52 0.28 5.33 5.06
N GLU A 53 0.59 4.44 6.01
CA GLU A 53 1.68 4.67 6.95
C GLU A 53 2.97 3.96 6.55
N ARG A 54 2.91 2.64 6.35
CA ARG A 54 4.12 1.83 6.10
C ARG A 54 3.79 0.58 5.30
N LEU A 55 4.60 0.31 4.27
CA LEU A 55 4.62 -0.98 3.59
C LEU A 55 5.55 -1.94 4.33
N ASN A 56 5.03 -3.13 4.62
CA ASN A 56 5.73 -4.19 5.34
C ASN A 56 6.09 -5.30 4.33
N TRP A 57 7.39 -5.45 4.10
CA TRP A 57 7.96 -6.47 3.22
C TRP A 57 7.85 -7.86 3.85
N LEU A 58 7.32 -8.84 3.10
CA LEU A 58 7.14 -10.23 3.54
C LEU A 58 6.52 -10.38 4.94
N ALA A 59 5.53 -9.55 5.24
CA ALA A 59 4.82 -9.57 6.53
C ALA A 59 3.85 -10.76 6.64
N ASP A 60 3.32 -11.25 5.52
CA ASP A 60 2.54 -12.49 5.46
C ASP A 60 3.20 -13.49 4.50
N ARG A 61 3.98 -14.42 5.05
CA ARG A 61 4.67 -15.47 4.30
C ARG A 61 3.80 -16.72 4.09
N SER A 62 2.53 -16.69 4.46
CA SER A 62 1.62 -17.80 4.13
C SER A 62 1.45 -17.92 2.61
N SER A 63 1.06 -19.10 2.15
CA SER A 63 0.74 -19.32 0.73
C SER A 63 -0.32 -18.34 0.22
N LYS A 64 -1.28 -17.97 1.06
CA LYS A 64 -2.31 -16.97 0.76
C LYS A 64 -1.71 -15.57 0.60
N GLY A 65 -0.93 -15.10 1.57
CA GLY A 65 -0.29 -13.76 1.51
C GLY A 65 0.62 -13.61 0.30
N LEU A 66 1.43 -14.63 0.01
CA LEU A 66 2.29 -14.66 -1.18
C LEU A 66 1.50 -14.64 -2.48
N SER A 67 0.39 -15.37 -2.56
CA SER A 67 -0.49 -15.41 -3.74
C SER A 67 -1.25 -14.09 -3.95
N GLN A 68 -1.74 -13.46 -2.88
CA GLN A 68 -2.56 -12.26 -2.96
C GLN A 68 -1.74 -10.98 -3.20
N SER A 69 -0.60 -10.83 -2.53
CA SER A 69 0.13 -9.56 -2.49
C SER A 69 1.65 -9.73 -2.44
N ALA A 70 2.19 -10.87 -2.89
CA ALA A 70 3.62 -11.21 -2.74
C ALA A 70 4.12 -11.09 -1.29
N GLY A 71 3.23 -11.35 -0.32
CA GLY A 71 3.50 -11.28 1.11
C GLY A 71 3.61 -9.85 1.66
N MET A 72 3.31 -8.83 0.86
CA MET A 72 3.28 -7.45 1.33
C MET A 72 2.01 -7.18 2.15
N MET A 73 2.18 -6.44 3.23
CA MET A 73 1.07 -5.85 3.98
C MET A 73 1.31 -4.36 4.14
N ILE A 74 0.26 -3.62 4.46
CA ILE A 74 0.34 -2.18 4.73
C ILE A 74 -0.25 -1.87 6.11
N ASN A 75 0.38 -0.94 6.81
CA ASN A 75 -0.23 -0.30 7.98
C ASN A 75 -0.94 0.98 7.54
N TYR A 76 -2.21 1.12 7.95
CA TYR A 76 -2.97 2.36 7.87
C TYR A 76 -3.03 2.99 9.26
N LEU A 77 -2.69 4.27 9.36
CA LEU A 77 -2.70 5.00 10.63
C LEU A 77 -3.96 5.87 10.72
N TYR A 78 -4.71 5.70 11.80
CA TYR A 78 -5.78 6.60 12.21
C TYR A 78 -5.24 7.57 13.26
N LYS A 79 -4.91 8.79 12.83
CA LYS A 79 -4.55 9.86 13.74
C LYS A 79 -5.78 10.73 13.94
N LEU A 80 -6.34 10.73 15.16
CA LEU A 80 -7.63 11.34 15.49
C LEU A 80 -7.78 12.77 14.94
N SER A 81 -6.74 13.60 15.07
CA SER A 81 -6.77 15.00 14.62
C SER A 81 -6.68 15.18 13.09
N GLU A 82 -6.51 14.11 12.32
CA GLU A 82 -6.38 14.13 10.85
C GLU A 82 -7.50 13.35 10.15
N ILE A 83 -8.37 12.62 10.88
CA ILE A 83 -9.37 11.71 10.29
C ILE A 83 -10.31 12.46 9.35
N GLU A 84 -10.94 13.53 9.81
CA GLU A 84 -11.92 14.30 9.01
C GLU A 84 -11.26 14.90 7.76
N THR A 85 -10.10 15.55 7.93
CA THR A 85 -9.35 16.14 6.81
C THR A 85 -8.93 15.09 5.77
N ASN A 86 -8.48 13.92 6.21
CA ASN A 86 -8.10 12.83 5.31
C ASN A 86 -9.32 12.23 4.60
N HIS A 87 -10.43 12.06 5.33
CA HIS A 87 -11.69 11.56 4.78
C HIS A 87 -12.21 12.47 3.67
N GLU A 88 -12.27 13.78 3.92
CA GLU A 88 -12.74 14.78 2.95
C GLU A 88 -11.82 14.85 1.73
N ALA A 89 -10.50 14.85 1.95
CA ALA A 89 -9.52 14.86 0.86
C ALA A 89 -9.66 13.62 -0.04
N TYR A 90 -9.88 12.44 0.54
CA TYR A 90 -10.04 11.21 -0.22
C TYR A 90 -11.40 11.15 -0.93
N SER A 91 -12.50 11.36 -0.20
CA SER A 91 -13.86 11.21 -0.73
C SER A 91 -14.24 12.30 -1.73
N GLY A 92 -13.73 13.52 -1.54
CA GLY A 92 -14.03 14.67 -2.41
C GLY A 92 -13.05 14.86 -3.57
N GLN A 93 -11.75 14.60 -3.37
CA GLN A 93 -10.71 14.93 -4.34
C GLN A 93 -9.90 13.69 -4.80
N GLY A 94 -10.17 12.51 -4.26
CA GLY A 94 -9.36 11.31 -4.52
C GLY A 94 -7.93 11.37 -3.95
N ARG A 95 -7.65 12.38 -3.10
CA ARG A 95 -6.31 12.64 -2.56
C ARG A 95 -6.05 11.73 -1.35
N ILE A 96 -5.00 10.93 -1.43
CA ILE A 96 -4.59 10.02 -0.36
C ILE A 96 -3.55 10.67 0.56
N ALA A 97 -3.81 10.62 1.86
CA ALA A 97 -2.80 10.92 2.87
C ALA A 97 -1.75 9.80 2.94
N MET A 98 -0.48 10.18 2.86
CA MET A 98 0.66 9.25 2.88
C MET A 98 1.77 9.75 3.80
N SER A 99 2.41 8.83 4.52
CA SER A 99 3.63 9.10 5.28
C SER A 99 4.81 9.46 4.35
N ALA A 100 5.87 10.05 4.92
CA ALA A 100 7.09 10.33 4.18
C ALA A 100 7.73 9.03 3.62
N ALA A 101 7.64 7.92 4.36
CA ALA A 101 8.17 6.63 3.93
C ALA A 101 7.46 6.12 2.67
N ILE A 102 6.12 6.18 2.62
CA ILE A 102 5.36 5.79 1.42
C ILE A 102 5.70 6.73 0.26
N LYS A 103 5.73 8.05 0.48
CA LYS A 103 6.08 9.02 -0.56
C LYS A 103 7.48 8.78 -1.14
N SER A 104 8.43 8.32 -0.33
CA SER A 104 9.80 8.03 -0.79
C SER A 104 9.84 6.90 -1.81
N LEU A 105 8.94 5.92 -1.72
CA LEU A 105 8.85 4.80 -2.67
C LEU A 105 8.32 5.22 -4.04
N LEU A 106 7.66 6.38 -4.14
CA LEU A 106 7.09 6.91 -5.38
C LEU A 106 8.06 7.79 -6.18
N LYS A 107 9.16 8.25 -5.55
CA LYS A 107 10.16 9.11 -6.19
C LYS A 107 10.97 8.33 -7.23
N GLU A 108 11.19 8.91 -8.40
CA GLU A 108 12.07 8.38 -9.46
C GLU A 108 13.55 8.41 -9.06
#